data_AF-A0A8K0K7W5-F1
#
_entry.id   AF-A0A8K0K7W5-F1
#
_cell.length_a   1.000
_cell.length_b   1.000
_cell.length_c   1.000
_cell.angle_alpha   90.00
_cell.angle_beta   90.00
_cell.angle_gamma   90.00
#
_symmetry.space_group_name_H-M   'P 1'
#
loop_
_entity.id
_entity.type
_entity.pdbx_description
1 polymer ?
#
loop_
_entity_poly.entity_id
_entity_poly.type
_entity_poly.pdbx_seq_one_letter_code
_entity_poly.pdbx_strand_id
1 'polypeptide(L)'
;MNSGKCVRVFLTVCLACQTFIDPPKDGAEIARDDITCKITYCSVVNPGGWAPASVLRAVYKREYPKFLKKFTQYVIDQCKDNPILF
;
A
#
# COMPACT_ATOMS: atom_id res chain seq x y z
N MET A 1 -17.23 3.95 30.48
CA MET A 1 -18.23 3.89 29.39
C MET A 1 -17.78 4.80 28.26
N ASN A 2 -17.68 4.28 27.03
CA ASN A 2 -17.20 5.02 25.87
C ASN A 2 -18.14 6.22 25.61
N SER A 3 -17.71 7.45 25.95
CA SER A 3 -18.43 8.68 25.59
C SER A 3 -18.43 8.75 24.07
N GLY A 4 -19.58 8.61 23.40
CA GLY A 4 -19.76 8.38 21.95
C GLY A 4 -19.16 9.43 21.00
N LYS A 5 -17.84 9.62 21.04
CA LYS A 5 -17.06 10.59 20.26
C LYS A 5 -16.54 9.99 18.95
N CYS A 6 -16.58 8.67 18.80
CA CYS A 6 -16.10 7.96 17.63
C CYS A 6 -17.14 6.94 17.14
N VAL A 7 -17.28 6.84 15.83
CA VAL A 7 -18.06 5.78 15.17
C VAL A 7 -17.09 4.65 14.79
N ARG A 8 -17.51 3.41 15.02
CA ARG A 8 -16.70 2.23 14.66
C ARG A 8 -16.79 1.98 13.16
N VAL A 9 -15.66 2.03 12.47
CA VAL A 9 -15.55 1.71 11.04
C VAL A 9 -15.32 0.21 10.86
N PHE A 10 -15.89 -0.36 9.80
CA PHE A 10 -15.56 -1.71 9.34
C PHE A 10 -14.73 -1.60 8.07
N LEU A 11 -13.57 -2.27 8.06
CA LEU A 11 -12.62 -2.19 6.96
C LEU A 11 -12.19 -3.59 6.53
N THR A 12 -12.10 -3.78 5.22
CA THR A 12 -11.44 -4.92 4.61
C THR A 12 -10.38 -4.38 3.66
N VAL A 13 -9.12 -4.69 3.94
CA VAL A 13 -7.98 -4.17 3.19
C VAL A 13 -7.10 -5.34 2.74
N CYS A 14 -6.62 -5.27 1.52
CA CYS A 14 -5.65 -6.21 0.95
C CYS A 14 -4.56 -5.41 0.23
N LEU A 15 -3.31 -5.76 0.51
CA LEU A 15 -2.14 -5.31 -0.24
C LEU A 15 -1.48 -6.57 -0.80
N ALA A 16 -1.83 -6.92 -2.03
CA ALA A 16 -1.27 -8.08 -2.70
C ALA A 16 -0.08 -7.64 -3.56
N CYS A 17 1.05 -8.34 -3.43
CA CYS A 17 2.28 -8.04 -4.14
C CYS A 17 2.67 -9.23 -5.01
N GLN A 18 3.09 -8.96 -6.24
CA GLN A 18 3.69 -9.93 -7.14
C GLN A 18 5.08 -9.43 -7.54
N THR A 19 6.10 -10.21 -7.23
CA THR A 19 7.48 -9.90 -7.56
C THR A 19 7.82 -10.49 -8.92
N PHE A 20 8.34 -9.64 -9.82
CA PHE A 20 8.88 -10.00 -11.12
C PHE A 20 10.38 -9.74 -11.09
N ILE A 21 11.16 -10.68 -11.59
CA ILE A 21 12.61 -10.60 -11.66
C ILE A 21 12.98 -10.73 -13.13
N ASP A 22 13.65 -9.71 -13.67
CA ASP A 22 14.22 -9.72 -15.02
C ASP A 22 15.68 -10.16 -14.90
N PRO A 23 16.01 -11.44 -15.10
CA PRO A 23 17.34 -11.95 -14.76
C PRO A 23 18.43 -11.27 -15.61
N PRO A 24 19.58 -10.92 -15.00
CA PRO A 24 20.68 -10.31 -15.72
C PRO A 24 21.26 -11.26 -16.77
N LYS A 25 21.78 -10.68 -17.85
CA LYS A 25 22.51 -11.46 -18.87
C LYS A 25 23.74 -12.10 -18.23
N ASP A 26 23.99 -13.36 -18.58
CA ASP A 26 25.17 -14.14 -18.17
C ASP A 26 25.19 -14.62 -16.71
N GLY A 27 24.05 -14.62 -16.00
CA GLY A 27 23.92 -15.27 -14.69
C GLY A 27 24.60 -14.51 -13.54
N ALA A 28 24.78 -13.19 -13.70
CA ALA A 28 25.21 -12.31 -12.63
C ALA A 28 24.22 -12.31 -11.44
N GLU A 29 24.67 -11.81 -10.29
CA GLU A 29 23.82 -11.67 -9.11
C GLU A 29 22.67 -10.68 -9.39
N ILE A 30 21.46 -11.00 -8.93
CA ILE A 30 20.25 -10.19 -9.15
C ILE A 30 20.41 -8.85 -8.39
N ALA A 31 20.36 -7.74 -9.12
CA ALA A 31 20.35 -6.41 -8.53
C ALA A 31 18.92 -5.94 -8.23
N ARG A 32 18.77 -4.91 -7.39
CA ARG A 32 17.43 -4.32 -7.11
C ARG A 32 16.76 -3.71 -8.34
N ASP A 33 17.56 -3.26 -9.30
CA ASP A 33 17.07 -2.70 -10.58
C ASP A 33 16.45 -3.78 -11.49
N ASP A 34 16.78 -5.05 -11.25
CA ASP A 34 16.23 -6.22 -11.95
C ASP A 34 14.90 -6.69 -11.34
N ILE A 35 14.43 -6.07 -10.25
CA ILE A 35 13.25 -6.50 -9.49
C ILE A 35 12.14 -5.47 -9.59
N THR A 36 10.97 -5.91 -10.06
CA THR A 36 9.75 -5.11 -10.07
C THR A 36 8.68 -5.75 -9.17
N CYS A 37 8.15 -4.98 -8.22
CA CYS A 37 7.00 -5.41 -7.41
C CYS A 37 5.71 -4.77 -7.95
N LYS A 38 4.79 -5.58 -8.49
CA LYS A 38 3.45 -5.13 -8.84
C LYS A 38 2.54 -5.23 -7.62
N ILE A 39 1.94 -4.10 -7.25
CA ILE A 39 1.10 -3.97 -6.07
C ILE A 39 -0.35 -3.80 -6.49
N THR A 40 -1.22 -4.64 -5.95
CA THR A 40 -2.69 -4.49 -6.02
C THR A 40 -3.19 -4.12 -4.63
N TYR A 41 -3.64 -2.87 -4.48
CA TYR A 41 -4.23 -2.35 -3.24
C TYR A 41 -5.75 -2.30 -3.35
N CYS A 42 -6.43 -3.07 -2.50
CA CYS A 42 -7.88 -3.11 -2.40
C CYS A 42 -8.31 -2.67 -1.01
N SER A 43 -9.28 -1.76 -0.92
CA SER A 43 -9.80 -1.26 0.35
C SER A 43 -11.31 -1.06 0.26
N VAL A 44 -12.05 -1.74 1.13
CA VAL A 44 -13.49 -1.58 1.31
C VAL A 44 -13.72 -1.01 2.71
N VAL A 45 -14.29 0.18 2.77
CA VAL A 45 -14.50 0.92 4.01
C VAL A 45 -15.99 1.18 4.20
N ASN A 46 -16.55 0.62 5.25
CA ASN A 46 -17.88 0.96 5.74
C ASN A 46 -17.72 1.91 6.95
N PRO A 47 -18.18 3.16 6.86
CA PRO A 47 -18.00 4.17 7.91
C PRO A 47 -18.71 3.82 9.23
N GLY A 48 -19.60 2.81 9.24
CA GLY A 48 -20.30 2.33 10.45
C GLY A 48 -21.37 3.28 11.00
N GLY A 49 -21.61 4.39 10.31
CA GLY A 49 -22.61 5.41 10.61
C GLY A 49 -22.80 6.35 9.43
N TRP A 50 -23.61 7.39 9.60
CA TRP A 50 -23.85 8.36 8.53
C TRP A 50 -22.59 9.21 8.26
N ALA A 51 -22.21 9.31 6.99
CA ALA A 51 -21.18 10.20 6.50
C ALA A 51 -21.50 10.64 5.06
N PRO A 52 -21.27 11.92 4.69
CA PRO A 52 -21.53 12.38 3.34
C PRO A 52 -20.66 11.68 2.30
N ALA A 53 -21.28 11.10 1.27
CA ALA A 53 -20.57 10.36 0.22
C ALA A 53 -19.57 11.24 -0.56
N SER A 54 -19.87 12.53 -0.76
CA SER A 54 -18.96 13.47 -1.41
C SER A 54 -17.67 13.68 -0.63
N VAL A 55 -17.78 13.79 0.70
CA VAL A 55 -16.63 13.94 1.60
C VAL A 55 -15.78 12.67 1.58
N LEU A 56 -16.39 11.49 1.74
CA LEU A 56 -15.67 10.21 1.70
C LEU A 56 -14.92 10.03 0.38
N ARG A 57 -15.57 10.28 -0.76
CA ARG A 57 -14.93 10.17 -2.08
C ARG A 57 -13.76 11.14 -2.24
N ALA A 58 -13.90 12.38 -1.78
CA ALA A 58 -12.81 13.36 -1.83
C ALA A 58 -11.62 12.93 -0.98
N VAL A 59 -11.88 12.39 0.22
CA VAL A 59 -10.84 11.85 1.11
C VAL A 59 -10.15 10.67 0.46
N TYR A 60 -10.88 9.66 -0.03
CA TYR A 60 -10.30 8.48 -0.67
C TYR A 60 -9.45 8.83 -1.90
N LYS A 61 -9.96 9.71 -2.76
CA LYS A 61 -9.25 10.18 -3.96
C LYS A 61 -7.92 10.87 -3.62
N ARG A 62 -7.83 11.52 -2.45
CA ARG A 62 -6.62 12.24 -2.01
C ARG A 62 -5.67 11.36 -1.21
N GLU A 63 -6.19 10.62 -0.23
CA GLU A 63 -5.36 9.92 0.75
C GLU A 63 -4.84 8.58 0.25
N TYR A 64 -5.57 7.82 -0.58
CA TYR A 64 -5.06 6.53 -1.07
C TYR A 64 -3.80 6.67 -1.96
N PRO A 65 -3.77 7.55 -2.98
CA PRO A 65 -2.54 7.72 -3.78
C PRO A 65 -1.39 8.27 -2.95
N LYS A 66 -1.69 9.17 -1.99
CA LYS A 66 -0.70 9.75 -1.08
C LYS A 66 -0.10 8.69 -0.16
N PHE A 67 -0.93 7.81 0.40
CA PHE A 67 -0.50 6.67 1.20
C PHE A 67 0.39 5.74 0.38
N LEU A 68 -0.09 5.27 -0.77
CA LEU A 68 0.66 4.33 -1.60
C LEU A 68 2.03 4.90 -2.00
N LYS A 69 2.08 6.14 -2.49
CA LYS A 69 3.35 6.79 -2.87
C LYS A 69 4.32 6.89 -1.69
N LYS A 70 3.84 7.31 -0.51
CA LYS A 70 4.70 7.45 0.67
C LYS A 70 5.16 6.10 1.21
N PHE A 71 4.26 5.13 1.25
CA PHE A 71 4.54 3.80 1.79
C PHE A 71 5.53 3.03 0.91
N THR A 72 5.34 3.03 -0.42
CA THR A 72 6.27 2.36 -1.33
C THR A 72 7.65 3.00 -1.29
N GLN A 73 7.73 4.34 -1.25
CA GLN A 73 9.02 5.04 -1.11
C GLN A 73 9.69 4.68 0.22
N TYR A 74 8.94 4.65 1.33
CA TYR A 74 9.47 4.25 2.62
C TYR A 74 10.09 2.85 2.57
N VAL A 75 9.41 1.87 1.96
CA VAL A 75 9.95 0.51 1.83
C VAL A 75 11.23 0.49 0.99
N ILE A 76 11.28 1.23 -0.13
CA ILE A 76 12.49 1.36 -0.95
C ILE A 76 13.65 1.91 -0.10
N ASP A 77 13.40 2.99 0.64
CA ASP A 77 14.42 3.65 1.44
C ASP A 77 14.94 2.76 2.59
N GLN A 78 14.06 1.96 3.20
CA GLN A 78 14.43 1.01 4.26
C GLN A 78 15.15 -0.23 3.73
N CYS A 79 14.93 -0.61 2.47
CA CYS A 79 15.51 -1.84 1.91
C CYS A 79 16.78 -1.60 1.09
N LYS A 80 17.04 -0.39 0.58
CA LYS A 80 18.10 -0.12 -0.41
C LYS A 80 19.49 -0.68 -0.04
N ASP A 81 19.90 -0.60 1.22
CA ASP A 81 21.23 -1.01 1.70
C ASP A 81 21.25 -2.41 2.35
N ASN A 82 20.09 -3.06 2.42
CA ASN A 82 19.96 -4.40 3.00
C ASN A 82 20.07 -5.48 1.91
N PRO A 83 20.37 -6.74 2.27
CA PRO A 83 20.24 -7.86 1.35
C PRO A 83 18.80 -8.01 0.81
N ILE A 84 18.64 -8.57 -0.39
CA ILE A 84 17.32 -8.83 -0.97
C ILE A 84 16.67 -10.01 -0.23
N LEU A 85 15.45 -9.80 0.25
CA LEU A 85 14.57 -10.84 0.78
C LEU A 85 13.51 -11.14 -0.27
N PHE A 86 13.47 -12.37 -0.78
CA PHE A 86 12.50 -12.83 -1.77
C PHE A 86 11.21 -13.33 -1.11
#